data_AF-A0A7X6TPU9-F1
#
_entry.id   AF-A0A7X6TPU9-F1
#
_cell.length_a   1.000
_cell.length_b   1.000
_cell.length_c   1.000
_cell.angle_alpha   90.00
_cell.angle_beta   90.00
_cell.angle_gamma   90.00
#
_symmetry.space_group_name_H-M   'P 1'
#
loop_
_entity.id
_entity.type
_entity.pdbx_description
1 polymer ?
#
loop_
_entity_poly.entity_id
_entity_poly.type
_entity_poly.pdbx_seq_one_letter_code
_entity_poly.pdbx_strand_id
1 'polypeptide(L)'
;MFPFKLTPKRQAYLKELELENPFDVVSYFPRTYNRYNLTPLGKEQHDLKVVIKGEVKRKERVVRFGRNKSLFKFTLIYDENEYDIICFNRDYLE
;
A
#
# COMPACT_ATOMS: atom_id res chain seq x y z
N MET A 1 14.63 22.83 15.27
CA MET A 1 15.19 21.48 15.40
C MET A 1 14.12 20.52 15.92
N PHE A 2 14.03 19.30 15.38
CA PHE A 2 13.06 18.31 15.81
C PHE A 2 13.34 17.82 17.25
N PRO A 3 12.32 17.74 18.13
CA PRO A 3 12.51 17.38 19.54
C PRO A 3 12.67 15.87 19.79
N PHE A 4 12.65 15.04 18.74
CA PHE A 4 12.73 13.58 18.83
C PHE A 4 13.94 13.02 18.07
N LYS A 5 14.45 11.88 18.55
CA LYS A 5 15.60 11.20 17.95
C LYS A 5 15.24 10.65 16.58
N LEU A 6 15.84 11.23 15.54
CA LEU A 6 15.71 10.78 14.16
C LEU A 6 16.84 9.81 13.80
N THR A 7 16.53 8.81 12.98
CA THR A 7 17.57 7.97 12.37
C THR A 7 18.32 8.78 11.29
N PRO A 8 19.60 8.47 10.99
CA PRO A 8 20.38 9.22 10.00
C PRO A 8 19.68 9.31 8.63
N LYS A 9 19.01 8.23 8.22
CA LYS A 9 18.24 8.19 6.98
C LYS A 9 17.05 9.17 6.98
N ARG A 10 16.33 9.29 8.10
CA ARG A 10 15.23 10.26 8.22
C ARG A 10 15.74 11.69 8.25
N GLN A 11 16.90 11.95 8.87
CA GLN A 11 17.54 13.27 8.83
C GLN A 11 17.93 13.66 7.41
N ALA A 12 18.48 12.73 6.63
CA ALA A 12 18.80 12.98 5.21
C ALA A 12 17.55 13.37 4.40
N TYR A 13 16.45 12.62 4.54
CA TYR A 13 15.20 12.96 3.84
C TYR A 13 14.63 14.33 4.25
N LEU A 14 14.64 14.66 5.53
CA LEU A 14 14.15 15.98 5.97
C LEU A 14 15.01 17.11 5.40
N LYS A 15 16.33 16.90 5.31
CA LYS A 15 17.25 17.85 4.68
C LYS A 15 16.99 17.99 3.18
N GLU A 16 16.75 16.89 2.47
CA GLU A 16 16.36 16.92 1.05
C GLU A 16 15.04 17.65 0.80
N LEU A 17 14.11 17.62 1.78
CA LEU A 17 12.83 18.31 1.74
C LEU A 17 12.89 19.73 2.33
N GLU A 18 14.08 20.19 2.74
CA GLU A 18 14.29 21.51 3.37
C GLU A 18 13.46 21.71 4.65
N LEU A 19 13.26 20.65 5.43
CA LEU A 19 12.51 20.64 6.69
C LEU A 19 13.48 20.61 7.88
N GLU A 20 13.62 21.73 8.59
CA GLU A 20 14.59 21.91 9.68
C GLU A 20 13.95 21.86 11.08
N ASN A 21 12.66 22.17 11.15
CA ASN A 21 11.90 22.23 12.39
C ASN A 21 10.47 21.66 12.23
N PRO A 22 9.78 21.35 13.34
CA PRO A 22 8.44 20.76 13.28
C PRO A 22 7.38 21.62 12.57
N PHE A 23 7.51 22.95 12.57
CA PHE A 23 6.55 23.83 11.89
C PHE A 23 6.66 23.73 10.37
N ASP A 24 7.85 23.41 9.85
CA ASP A 24 8.05 23.21 8.41
C ASP A 24 7.22 22.02 7.93
N VAL A 25 7.11 20.96 8.74
CA VAL A 25 6.28 19.78 8.41
C VAL A 25 4.79 20.13 8.33
N VAL A 26 4.31 21.02 9.19
CA VAL A 26 2.92 21.49 9.16
C VAL A 26 2.63 22.28 7.89
N SER A 27 3.64 23.01 7.40
CA SER A 27 3.55 23.83 6.18
C SER A 27 3.86 23.02 4.92
N TYR A 28 4.41 21.83 5.06
CA TYR A 28 4.74 20.91 3.97
C TYR A 28 3.52 20.07 3.57
N PHE A 29 2.72 20.61 2.67
CA PHE A 29 1.50 19.93 2.22
C PHE A 29 1.80 18.70 1.35
N PRO A 30 1.01 17.63 1.48
CA PRO A 30 1.08 16.49 0.56
C PRO A 30 0.88 16.92 -0.90
N ARG A 31 1.71 16.37 -1.80
CA ARG A 31 1.56 16.59 -3.26
C ARG A 31 0.20 16.14 -3.79
N THR A 32 -0.39 15.10 -3.21
CA THR A 32 -1.67 14.53 -3.66
C THR A 32 -2.37 13.83 -2.51
N TYR A 33 -3.68 14.01 -2.42
CA TYR A 33 -4.54 13.26 -1.51
C TYR A 33 -5.17 12.10 -2.27
N ASN A 34 -4.78 10.88 -1.93
CA ASN A 34 -5.47 9.70 -2.43
C ASN A 34 -6.82 9.56 -1.72
N ARG A 35 -7.92 9.66 -2.46
CA ARG A 35 -9.27 9.39 -1.92
C ARG A 35 -9.58 7.91 -2.10
N TYR A 36 -9.73 7.19 -1.00
CA TYR A 36 -10.05 5.76 -0.99
C TYR A 36 -11.56 5.56 -0.78
N ASN A 37 -12.33 5.81 -1.83
CA ASN A 37 -13.76 5.53 -1.83
C ASN A 37 -14.02 4.15 -2.41
N LEU A 38 -15.01 3.44 -1.86
CA LEU A 38 -15.42 2.16 -2.40
C LEU A 38 -15.87 2.32 -3.85
N THR A 39 -15.27 1.55 -4.75
CA THR A 39 -15.55 1.54 -6.18
C THR A 39 -16.23 0.22 -6.53
N PRO A 40 -17.42 0.23 -7.13
CA PRO A 40 -18.06 -0.99 -7.59
C PRO A 40 -17.27 -1.62 -8.75
N LEU A 41 -17.05 -2.93 -8.70
CA LEU A 41 -16.42 -3.67 -9.79
C LEU A 41 -17.44 -3.96 -10.89
N GLY A 42 -17.31 -3.30 -12.05
CA GLY A 42 -18.08 -3.60 -13.26
C GLY A 42 -17.33 -4.55 -14.20
N LYS A 43 -18.02 -5.06 -15.23
CA LYS A 43 -17.49 -6.08 -16.18
C LYS A 43 -16.37 -5.59 -17.10
N GLU A 44 -16.05 -4.29 -17.16
CA GLU A 44 -15.18 -3.70 -18.20
C GLU A 44 -13.99 -2.87 -17.66
N GLN A 45 -13.66 -2.96 -16.37
CA GLN A 45 -12.66 -2.08 -15.75
C GLN A 45 -11.28 -2.74 -15.65
N HIS A 46 -10.57 -2.85 -16.78
CA HIS A 46 -9.15 -3.22 -16.78
C HIS A 46 -8.25 -2.03 -16.42
N ASP A 47 -7.16 -2.31 -15.71
CA ASP A 47 -6.08 -1.34 -15.35
C ASP A 47 -6.52 -0.11 -14.51
N LEU A 48 -7.60 -0.25 -13.74
CA LEU A 48 -8.05 0.79 -12.81
C LEU A 48 -7.67 0.47 -11.37
N LYS A 49 -7.21 1.49 -10.64
CA LYS A 49 -7.02 1.43 -9.20
C LYS A 49 -8.38 1.57 -8.51
N VAL A 50 -8.83 0.50 -7.88
CA VAL A 50 -10.12 0.43 -7.17
C VAL A 50 -9.93 0.20 -5.68
N VAL A 51 -10.96 0.51 -4.90
CA VAL A 51 -11.07 0.11 -3.49
C VAL A 51 -12.32 -0.72 -3.33
N ILE A 52 -12.17 -1.95 -2.87
CA ILE A 52 -13.28 -2.89 -2.67
C ILE A 52 -13.27 -3.40 -1.24
N LYS A 53 -14.44 -3.80 -0.76
CA LYS A 53 -14.61 -4.45 0.53
C LYS A 53 -15.32 -5.78 0.29
N GLY A 54 -14.71 -6.87 0.73
CA GLY A 54 -15.22 -8.23 0.57
C GLY A 54 -14.73 -9.13 1.69
N GLU A 55 -15.20 -10.37 1.68
CA GLU A 55 -14.79 -11.39 2.65
C GLU A 55 -13.63 -12.21 2.09
N VAL A 56 -12.62 -12.49 2.91
CA VAL A 56 -11.50 -13.35 2.50
C VAL A 56 -11.93 -14.80 2.66
N LYS A 57 -12.16 -15.49 1.53
CA LYS A 57 -12.58 -16.90 1.51
C LYS A 57 -11.43 -17.84 1.84
N ARG A 58 -10.29 -17.63 1.20
CA ARG A 58 -9.12 -18.51 1.30
C ARG A 58 -7.85 -17.70 1.15
N LYS A 59 -6.85 -18.02 1.97
CA LYS A 59 -5.46 -17.57 1.79
C LYS A 59 -4.61 -18.73 1.31
N GLU A 60 -3.79 -18.50 0.29
CA GLU A 60 -2.75 -19.43 -0.12
C GLU A 60 -1.43 -19.11 0.60
N ARG A 61 -0.54 -20.09 0.71
CA ARG A 61 0.79 -19.87 1.28
C ARG A 61 1.64 -19.02 0.33
N VAL A 62 2.63 -18.30 0.88
CA VAL A 62 3.62 -17.60 0.05
C VAL A 62 4.39 -18.59 -0.81
N VAL A 63 4.33 -18.37 -2.13
CA VAL A 63 5.14 -19.08 -3.12
C VAL A 63 6.36 -18.22 -3.45
N ARG A 64 7.55 -18.75 -3.20
CA ARG A 64 8.79 -18.13 -3.65
C ARG A 64 9.10 -18.60 -5.05
N PHE A 65 9.38 -17.67 -5.96
CA PHE A 65 9.74 -17.97 -7.33
C PHE A 65 11.01 -17.20 -7.71
N GLY A 66 12.00 -17.90 -8.25
CA GLY A 66 13.34 -17.34 -8.42
C GLY A 66 14.02 -17.01 -7.09
N ARG A 67 15.08 -16.18 -7.13
CA ARG A 67 15.95 -15.95 -5.97
C ARG A 67 15.32 -15.02 -4.92
N ASN A 68 14.78 -13.88 -5.36
CA ASN A 68 14.32 -12.79 -4.48
C ASN A 68 12.89 -12.34 -4.78
N LYS A 69 12.05 -13.19 -5.39
CA LYS A 69 10.65 -12.85 -5.67
C LYS A 69 9.71 -13.77 -4.91
N SER A 70 8.66 -13.19 -4.34
CA SER A 70 7.61 -13.92 -3.66
C SER A 70 6.25 -13.49 -4.19
N LEU A 71 5.30 -14.43 -4.13
CA LEU A 71 3.92 -14.24 -4.50
C LEU A 71 3.05 -14.80 -3.39
N PHE A 72 2.11 -13.98 -2.94
CA PHE A 72 1.07 -14.34 -2.00
C PHE A 72 -0.27 -14.15 -2.73
N LYS A 73 -1.17 -15.12 -2.58
CA LYS A 73 -2.49 -15.10 -3.19
C LYS A 73 -3.57 -15.33 -2.15
N PHE A 74 -4.69 -14.64 -2.30
CA PHE A 74 -5.89 -14.94 -1.55
C PHE A 74 -7.13 -14.65 -2.39
N THR A 75 -8.19 -15.40 -2.14
CA THR A 75 -9.47 -15.25 -2.83
C THR A 75 -10.40 -14.38 -1.98
N LEU A 76 -10.95 -13.34 -2.59
CA LEU A 76 -11.89 -12.40 -2.02
C LEU A 76 -13.29 -12.63 -2.62
N ILE A 77 -14.31 -12.76 -1.76
CA ILE A 77 -15.71 -12.74 -2.18
C ILE A 77 -16.19 -11.28 -2.19
N TYR A 78 -16.65 -10.83 -3.35
CA TYR A 78 -17.24 -9.51 -3.55
C TYR A 78 -18.46 -9.65 -4.46
N ASP A 79 -19.62 -9.15 -4.02
CA ASP A 79 -20.88 -9.18 -4.78
C ASP A 79 -21.19 -10.57 -5.38
N GLU A 80 -21.16 -11.60 -4.52
CA GLU A 80 -21.35 -13.03 -4.86
C GLU A 80 -20.34 -13.64 -5.85
N ASN A 81 -19.34 -12.86 -6.27
CA ASN A 81 -18.27 -13.30 -7.17
C ASN A 81 -16.95 -13.50 -6.42
N GLU A 82 -16.11 -14.40 -6.93
CA GLU A 82 -14.77 -14.67 -6.39
C GLU A 82 -13.69 -13.99 -7.23
N TYR A 83 -12.79 -13.29 -6.53
CA TYR A 83 -11.67 -12.57 -7.14
C TYR A 83 -10.36 -13.03 -6.52
N ASP A 84 -9.39 -13.38 -7.36
CA ASP A 84 -8.03 -13.69 -6.91
C ASP A 84 -7.21 -12.41 -6.78
N ILE A 85 -6.76 -12.14 -5.56
CA ILE A 85 -5.86 -11.02 -5.26
C ILE A 85 -4.43 -11.54 -5.21
N ILE A 86 -3.56 -10.97 -6.03
CA ILE A 86 -2.14 -11.34 -6.12
C ILE A 86 -1.28 -10.23 -5.52
N CYS A 87 -0.48 -10.58 -4.53
CA CYS A 87 0.47 -9.70 -3.87
C CYS A 87 1.91 -10.16 -4.16
N PHE A 88 2.70 -9.32 -4.81
CA PHE A 88 4.10 -9.60 -5.09
C PHE A 88 5.02 -8.99 -4.03
N ASN A 89 6.04 -9.74 -3.61
CA ASN A 89 7.12 -9.28 -2.72
C ASN A 89 6.64 -8.68 -1.39
N ARG A 90 5.53 -9.21 -0.87
CA ARG A 90 4.94 -8.84 0.42
C ARG A 90 4.62 -10.10 1.23
N ASP A 91 5.66 -10.88 1.50
CA ASP A 91 5.57 -12.12 2.27
C ASP A 91 5.17 -11.89 3.74
N TYR A 92 5.38 -10.68 4.27
CA TYR A 92 4.89 -10.26 5.58
C TYR A 92 3.35 -10.11 5.70
N LEU A 93 2.59 -10.34 4.61
CA LEU A 93 1.12 -10.28 4.60
C LEU A 93 0.42 -11.64 4.78
N GLU A 94 1.17 -12.75 4.74
CA GLU A 94 0.66 -14.09 5.10
C GLU A 94 0.28 -14.15 6.59
#